data_AF-A0A2M7JUK9-F1
#
_entry.id   AF-A0A2M7JUK9-F1
#
_cell.length_a   1.000
_cell.length_b   1.000
_cell.length_c   1.000
_cell.angle_alpha   90.00
_cell.angle_beta   90.00
_cell.angle_gamma   90.00
#
_symmetry.space_group_name_H-M   'P 1'
#
loop_
_entity.id
_entity.type
_entity.pdbx_description
1 polymer ?
#
loop_
_entity_poly.entity_id
_entity_poly.type
_entity_poly.pdbx_seq_one_letter_code
_entity_poly.pdbx_strand_id
1 'polypeptide(L)'
;MDLLRISIFGFRIFTRPDLVQLLMAIAMKKANWPKSNADVCICCATCMAVCPVSRVTPEFPGPKQAGPGAERFRRPGEPSADDWIDLCIGCHLCDMVCSSG
;
A
#
# COMPACT_ATOMS: atom_id res chain seq x y z
N MET A 1 -58.81 -8.13 0.98
CA MET A 1 -58.75 -8.15 2.46
C MET A 1 -57.33 -8.48 2.88
N ASP A 2 -56.34 -7.86 2.24
CA ASP A 2 -55.84 -6.49 2.50
C ASP A 2 -54.81 -6.60 3.62
N LEU A 3 -53.51 -6.57 3.32
CA LEU A 3 -52.74 -5.31 3.34
C LEU A 3 -51.51 -5.39 2.40
N LEU A 4 -51.75 -5.20 1.11
CA LEU A 4 -50.80 -4.53 0.23
C LEU A 4 -50.95 -3.02 0.49
N ARG A 5 -49.85 -2.25 0.46
CA ARG A 5 -49.76 -0.76 0.54
C ARG A 5 -49.70 -0.14 1.94
N ILE A 6 -48.48 0.03 2.44
CA ILE A 6 -47.95 1.38 2.70
C ILE A 6 -46.60 1.45 1.98
N SER A 7 -46.58 2.23 0.91
CA SER A 7 -45.39 2.70 0.22
C SER A 7 -44.92 4.00 0.89
N ILE A 8 -43.72 4.46 0.50
CA ILE A 8 -43.17 5.83 0.59
C ILE A 8 -42.06 6.00 1.65
N PHE A 9 -40.95 6.62 1.21
CA PHE A 9 -39.60 6.77 1.80
C PHE A 9 -38.66 5.57 1.53
N GLY A 10 -38.05 5.43 0.36
CA GLY A 10 -37.22 6.46 -0.26
C GLY A 10 -35.84 6.55 0.38
N PHE A 11 -35.11 5.43 0.52
CA PHE A 11 -33.68 5.47 0.84
C PHE A 11 -32.88 4.58 -0.12
N ARG A 12 -32.48 5.24 -1.20
CA ARG A 12 -31.50 4.77 -2.18
C ARG A 12 -30.11 4.86 -1.53
N ILE A 13 -29.72 3.85 -0.78
CA ILE A 13 -28.32 3.65 -0.35
C ILE A 13 -27.97 2.19 -0.64
N PHE A 14 -27.88 1.83 -1.92
CA PHE A 14 -26.58 1.43 -2.46
C PHE A 14 -25.44 2.11 -1.69
N THR A 15 -25.01 1.49 -0.59
CA THR A 15 -23.75 1.81 0.09
C THR A 15 -22.67 1.57 -0.94
N ARG A 16 -22.35 2.60 -1.72
CA ARG A 16 -21.22 2.53 -2.62
C ARG A 16 -19.99 2.33 -1.74
N PRO A 17 -19.24 1.22 -1.93
CA PRO A 17 -18.00 0.98 -1.21
C PRO A 17 -16.86 1.91 -1.66
N ASP A 18 -17.09 2.76 -2.67
CA ASP A 18 -16.11 3.64 -3.32
C ASP A 18 -15.53 4.72 -2.40
N LEU A 19 -16.31 5.28 -1.46
CA LEU A 19 -15.84 6.38 -0.62
C LEU A 19 -15.08 5.92 0.65
N VAL A 20 -15.42 4.75 1.19
CA VAL A 20 -14.74 4.18 2.37
C VAL A 20 -13.34 3.71 1.98
N GLN A 21 -13.16 3.17 0.78
CA GLN A 21 -11.85 2.78 0.25
C GLN A 21 -10.95 4.00 0.02
N LEU A 22 -11.49 5.12 -0.49
CA LEU A 22 -10.70 6.33 -0.74
C LEU A 22 -10.18 6.99 0.54
N LEU A 23 -10.96 6.97 1.63
CA LEU A 23 -10.54 7.52 2.93
C LEU A 23 -9.48 6.66 3.64
N MET A 24 -9.57 5.33 3.51
CA MET A 24 -8.59 4.41 4.11
C MET A 24 -7.23 4.45 3.39
N ALA A 25 -7.20 4.67 2.07
CA ALA A 25 -5.96 4.79 1.29
C ALA A 25 -5.12 6.03 1.67
N ILE A 26 -5.76 7.15 2.03
CA ILE A 26 -5.05 8.40 2.38
C ILE A 26 -4.37 8.31 3.76
N ALA A 27 -4.85 7.46 4.68
CA ALA A 27 -4.38 7.40 6.06
C ALA A 27 -3.18 6.47 6.30
N MET A 28 -2.86 5.52 5.41
CA MET A 28 -1.75 4.58 5.58
C MET A 28 -0.39 5.10 5.08
N LYS A 29 -0.30 6.37 4.64
CA LYS A 29 0.80 6.83 3.78
C LYS A 29 2.14 7.15 4.47
N LYS A 30 2.33 6.92 5.78
CA LYS A 30 3.63 7.24 6.43
C LYS A 30 3.98 6.55 7.75
N ALA A 31 3.04 5.95 8.46
CA ALA A 31 3.26 5.61 9.87
C ALA A 31 4.14 4.38 10.12
N ASN A 32 4.27 3.47 9.14
CA ASN A 32 4.94 2.17 9.36
C ASN A 32 6.05 1.85 8.34
N TRP A 33 6.53 2.82 7.54
CA TRP A 33 7.63 2.52 6.61
C TRP A 33 8.97 2.51 7.37
N PRO A 34 9.72 1.40 7.36
CA PRO A 34 11.03 1.33 7.98
C PRO A 34 11.94 2.37 7.31
N LYS A 35 12.39 3.34 8.11
CA LYS A 35 13.23 4.44 7.65
C LYS A 35 14.68 3.97 7.52
N SER A 36 14.92 2.97 6.67
CA SER A 36 16.27 2.59 6.29
C SER A 36 16.85 3.70 5.41
N ASN A 37 18.06 4.17 5.71
CA ASN A 37 18.74 5.18 4.90
C ASN A 37 18.85 4.67 3.44
N ALA A 38 18.12 5.29 2.51
CA ALA A 38 18.05 4.82 1.11
C ALA A 38 19.42 4.77 0.41
N ASP A 39 20.37 5.56 0.90
CA ASP A 39 21.73 5.66 0.39
C ASP A 39 22.63 4.49 0.82
N VAL A 40 22.27 3.75 1.88
CA VAL A 40 23.05 2.60 2.37
C VAL A 40 22.75 1.33 1.55
N CYS A 41 21.63 1.29 0.84
CA CYS A 41 21.25 0.13 0.04
C CYS A 41 22.30 -0.18 -1.05
N ILE A 42 22.98 -1.31 -0.91
CA ILE A 42 24.01 -1.81 -1.84
C ILE A 42 23.45 -2.53 -3.08
N CYS A 43 22.15 -2.35 -3.36
CA CYS A 43 21.47 -3.01 -4.47
C CYS A 43 21.56 -4.55 -4.48
N CYS A 44 21.58 -5.19 -3.31
CA CYS A 44 21.40 -6.64 -3.21
C CYS A 44 19.97 -7.08 -3.62
N ALA A 45 19.72 -8.40 -3.73
CA ALA A 45 18.42 -8.97 -4.12
C ALA A 45 17.72 -9.76 -3.00
N THR A 46 18.27 -9.76 -1.79
CA THR A 46 17.79 -10.58 -0.66
C THR A 46 16.36 -10.20 -0.24
N CYS A 47 16.09 -8.91 -0.07
CA CYS A 47 14.75 -8.43 0.31
C CYS A 47 13.67 -8.73 -0.74
N MET A 48 14.04 -8.80 -2.03
CA MET A 48 13.12 -9.19 -3.10
C MET A 48 12.82 -10.69 -3.09
N ALA A 49 13.81 -11.53 -2.77
CA ALA A 49 13.64 -12.98 -2.76
C ALA A 49 12.68 -13.48 -1.67
N VAL A 50 12.65 -12.78 -0.53
CA VAL A 50 11.82 -13.13 0.63
C VAL A 50 10.44 -12.49 0.63
N CYS A 51 10.21 -11.47 -0.20
CA CYS A 51 8.94 -10.76 -0.19
C CYS A 51 7.82 -11.64 -0.77
N PRO A 52 6.74 -11.91 -0.01
CA PRO A 52 5.64 -12.74 -0.49
C PRO A 52 4.80 -12.02 -1.55
N VAL A 53 4.66 -10.69 -1.47
CA VAL A 53 3.84 -9.90 -2.40
C VAL A 53 4.45 -9.88 -3.79
N SER A 54 5.76 -9.61 -3.92
CA SER A 54 6.43 -9.60 -5.22
C SER A 54 6.49 -10.97 -5.90
N ARG A 55 6.23 -12.05 -5.15
CA ARG A 55 6.14 -13.41 -5.71
C ARG A 55 4.75 -13.68 -6.31
N VAL A 56 3.71 -13.06 -5.77
CA VAL A 56 2.31 -13.31 -6.13
C VAL A 56 1.82 -12.32 -7.18
N THR A 57 2.21 -11.05 -7.09
CA THR A 57 1.76 -10.00 -8.00
C THR A 57 2.93 -9.34 -8.74
N PRO A 58 2.89 -9.24 -10.08
CA PRO A 58 3.90 -8.50 -10.85
C PRO A 58 3.74 -6.98 -10.72
N GLU A 59 2.60 -6.51 -10.20
CA GLU A 59 2.29 -5.10 -9.94
C GLU A 59 3.14 -4.51 -8.81
N PHE A 60 3.64 -5.36 -7.91
CA PHE A 60 4.55 -4.95 -6.85
C PHE A 60 6.01 -5.23 -7.27
N PRO A 61 6.82 -4.19 -7.59
CA PRO A 61 8.20 -4.37 -8.06
C PRO A 61 9.17 -4.82 -6.95
N GLY A 62 8.67 -5.10 -5.75
CA GLY A 62 9.43 -5.57 -4.60
C GLY A 62 9.88 -4.45 -3.66
N PRO A 63 10.26 -4.81 -2.42
CA PRO A 63 10.57 -3.84 -1.36
C PRO A 63 11.81 -2.97 -1.68
N LYS A 64 12.69 -3.44 -2.56
CA LYS A 64 13.86 -2.69 -3.02
C LYS A 64 13.47 -1.48 -3.86
N GLN A 65 12.60 -1.68 -4.85
CA GLN A 65 12.17 -0.60 -5.74
C GLN A 65 11.14 0.27 -5.03
N ALA A 66 10.21 -0.33 -4.29
CA ALA A 66 9.20 0.41 -3.53
C ALA A 66 9.79 1.24 -2.36
N GLY A 67 10.96 0.85 -1.84
CA GLY A 67 11.65 1.54 -0.74
C GLY A 67 12.80 2.42 -1.21
N PRO A 68 14.07 1.97 -1.04
CA PRO A 68 15.25 2.79 -1.31
C PRO A 68 15.38 3.20 -2.79
N GLY A 69 14.87 2.40 -3.72
CA GLY A 69 14.84 2.76 -5.14
C GLY A 69 13.96 3.98 -5.40
N ALA A 70 12.69 3.92 -4.97
CA ALA A 70 11.74 5.02 -5.10
C ALA A 70 12.15 6.25 -4.29
N GLU A 71 12.69 6.07 -3.08
CA GLU A 71 13.17 7.19 -2.25
C GLU A 71 14.28 8.00 -2.94
N ARG A 72 15.20 7.35 -3.67
CA ARG A 72 16.26 8.06 -4.42
C ARG A 72 15.72 8.96 -5.52
N PHE A 73 14.58 8.59 -6.11
CA PHE A 73 13.91 9.41 -7.13
C PHE A 73 12.91 10.40 -6.54
N ARG A 74 12.65 10.32 -5.23
CA ARG A 74 11.72 11.20 -4.55
C ARG A 74 12.33 12.58 -4.37
N ARG A 75 11.66 13.59 -4.91
CA ARG A 75 12.02 14.99 -4.65
C ARG A 75 11.48 15.41 -3.28
N PRO A 76 12.25 16.18 -2.50
CA PRO A 76 11.77 16.71 -1.23
C PRO A 76 10.55 17.61 -1.48
N GLY A 77 9.41 17.27 -0.86
CA GLY A 77 8.15 18.02 -0.96
C GLY A 77 7.09 17.41 -1.88
N GLU A 78 7.42 16.38 -2.67
CA GLU A 78 6.46 15.70 -3.54
C GLU A 78 5.81 14.51 -2.81
N PRO A 79 4.49 14.30 -2.88
CA PRO A 79 3.86 13.07 -2.42
C PRO A 79 4.42 11.84 -3.14
N SER A 80 4.59 10.72 -2.43
CA SER A 80 4.91 9.45 -3.08
C SER A 80 3.74 9.04 -4.00
N ALA A 81 3.98 9.04 -5.30
CA ALA A 81 3.04 8.61 -6.35
C ALA A 81 3.19 7.11 -6.66
N ASP A 82 3.46 6.35 -5.60
CA ASP A 82 3.85 4.97 -5.65
C ASP A 82 2.62 4.11 -5.35
N ASP A 83 1.82 3.78 -6.37
CA ASP A 83 0.58 2.99 -6.24
C ASP A 83 0.82 1.60 -5.61
N TRP A 84 2.07 1.12 -5.68
CA TRP A 84 2.49 -0.15 -5.08
C TRP A 84 2.60 -0.12 -3.55
N ILE A 85 2.53 1.05 -2.90
CA ILE A 85 2.58 1.15 -1.43
C ILE A 85 1.39 0.43 -0.80
N ASP A 86 0.22 0.52 -1.45
CA ASP A 86 -1.02 -0.10 -0.97
C ASP A 86 -1.00 -1.64 -1.09
N LEU A 87 -0.08 -2.19 -1.89
CA LEU A 87 0.13 -3.63 -2.02
C LEU A 87 1.01 -4.20 -0.89
N CYS A 88 1.70 -3.34 -0.13
CA CYS A 88 2.56 -3.77 0.96
C CYS A 88 1.72 -4.24 2.17
N ILE A 89 1.81 -5.53 2.50
CA ILE A 89 1.09 -6.12 3.64
C ILE A 89 1.79 -5.91 5.00
N GLY A 90 2.88 -5.14 5.06
CA GLY A 90 3.60 -4.88 6.31
C GLY A 90 4.20 -6.12 6.99
N CYS A 91 4.68 -7.10 6.22
CA CYS A 91 5.24 -8.34 6.78
C CYS A 91 6.63 -8.20 7.42
N HIS A 92 7.35 -7.08 7.20
CA HIS A 92 8.68 -6.76 7.74
C HIS A 92 9.81 -7.80 7.50
N LEU A 93 9.58 -8.82 6.66
CA LEU A 93 10.63 -9.78 6.27
C LEU A 93 11.80 -9.10 5.57
N CYS A 94 11.52 -8.03 4.81
CA CYS A 94 12.55 -7.25 4.12
C CYS A 94 13.56 -6.64 5.09
N ASP A 95 13.12 -6.22 6.27
CA ASP A 95 13.97 -5.58 7.29
C ASP A 95 14.82 -6.66 7.98
N MET A 96 14.23 -7.81 8.32
CA MET A 96 14.94 -8.90 8.97
C MET A 96 16.10 -9.48 8.14
N VAL A 97 15.99 -9.47 6.81
CA VAL A 97 17.04 -10.00 5.92
C VAL A 97 17.94 -8.93 5.33
N CYS A 98 17.66 -7.65 5.59
CA CYS A 98 18.43 -6.55 5.04
C CYS A 98 19.83 -6.56 5.67
N SER A 99 20.86 -6.80 4.85
CA SER A 99 22.25 -6.72 5.31
C SER A 99 22.69 -5.28 5.61
N SER A 100 21.92 -4.29 5.19
CA SER A 100 22.19 -2.85 5.38
C SER A 100 21.58 -2.28 6.66
N GLY A 101 20.82 -3.08 7.42
CA GLY A 101 20.01 -2.62 8.54
C GLY A 101 18.59 -2.32 8.11
#